data_AF-T1B9C4-F1
#
_entry.id   AF-T1B9C4-F1
#
_cell.length_a   1.000
_cell.length_b   1.000
_cell.length_c   1.000
_cell.angle_alpha   90.00
_cell.angle_beta   90.00
_cell.angle_gamma   90.00
#
_symmetry.space_group_name_H-M   'P 1'
#
loop_
_entity.id
_entity.type
_entity.pdbx_description
1 polymer ?
#
loop_
_entity_poly.entity_id
_entity_poly.type
_entity_poly.pdbx_seq_one_letter_code
_entity_poly.pdbx_strand_id
1 'polypeptide(L)'
;MNVVARFLSGRSTRPTVDARRGLQAAAEWLARAQDATGCGGVSANYDAVKRQWAGAYPETTGYIIPTFLRYADFSGNNEYRERALRMAAWESDIQLPDGGVRAGTMDASQIVPTIFNTGQVLFGWLSAWQQTQDGRFRDSAVRAADWLVAAQDPDGAWRRFASPFS
;
A
#
# COMPACT_ATOMS: atom_id res chain seq x y z
N MET A 1 31.92 24.67 -43.96
CA MET A 1 31.36 24.72 -42.59
C MET A 1 30.33 25.84 -42.55
N ASN A 2 29.11 25.74 -42.03
CA ASN A 2 28.28 24.65 -41.55
C ASN A 2 26.88 25.29 -41.43
N VAL A 3 25.86 24.87 -42.18
CA VAL A 3 24.46 25.24 -41.92
C VAL A 3 23.63 23.97 -41.91
N VAL A 4 24.04 23.04 -41.04
CA VAL A 4 23.22 21.90 -40.63
C VAL A 4 22.88 22.15 -39.17
N ALA A 5 21.69 22.69 -38.92
CA ALA A 5 20.91 22.49 -37.70
C ALA A 5 19.57 23.22 -37.81
N ARG A 6 18.77 22.84 -38.82
CA ARG A 6 17.32 23.10 -38.79
C ARG A 6 16.68 22.04 -37.88
N PHE A 7 17.07 22.03 -36.60
CA PHE A 7 16.40 21.23 -35.60
C PHE A 7 15.15 21.97 -35.17
N LEU A 8 14.08 21.61 -35.87
CA LEU A 8 12.67 21.68 -35.49
C LEU A 8 12.45 22.26 -34.08
N SER A 9 12.04 23.53 -34.03
CA SER A 9 11.33 24.14 -32.92
C SER A 9 9.93 23.55 -32.76
N GLY A 10 9.83 22.21 -32.75
CA GLY A 10 8.63 21.52 -32.33
C GLY A 10 8.44 21.82 -30.86
N ARG A 11 7.59 22.80 -30.54
CA ARG A 11 6.94 22.84 -29.22
C ARG A 11 6.34 21.47 -29.05
N SER A 12 6.98 20.64 -28.22
CA SER A 12 6.41 19.39 -27.76
C SER A 12 5.10 19.78 -27.09
N THR A 13 3.99 19.58 -27.81
CA THR A 13 2.67 19.64 -27.22
C THR A 13 2.68 18.52 -26.21
N ARG A 14 2.78 18.88 -24.92
CA ARG A 14 2.61 17.91 -23.85
C ARG A 14 1.33 17.14 -24.19
N PRO A 15 1.37 15.80 -24.25
CA PRO A 15 0.18 15.02 -24.53
C PRO A 15 -0.93 15.49 -23.60
N THR A 16 -2.13 15.70 -24.14
CA THR A 16 -3.28 16.07 -23.32
C THR A 16 -3.45 14.97 -22.27
N VAL A 17 -3.22 15.31 -21.00
CA VAL A 17 -3.28 14.35 -19.91
C VAL A 17 -4.75 14.05 -19.63
N ASP A 18 -5.20 12.86 -20.02
CA ASP A 18 -6.49 12.34 -19.57
C ASP A 18 -6.33 11.78 -18.15
N ALA A 19 -6.77 12.57 -17.17
CA ALA A 19 -6.69 12.19 -15.76
C ALA A 19 -7.48 10.92 -15.43
N ARG A 20 -8.60 10.65 -16.11
CA ARG A 20 -9.40 9.44 -15.87
C ARG A 20 -8.67 8.22 -16.37
N ARG A 21 -8.11 8.29 -17.58
CA ARG A 21 -7.27 7.23 -18.13
C ARG A 21 -6.02 6.99 -17.26
N GLY A 22 -5.40 8.05 -16.76
CA GLY A 22 -4.26 7.95 -15.85
C GLY A 22 -4.61 7.26 -14.52
N LEU A 23 -5.74 7.64 -13.92
CA LEU A 23 -6.24 7.02 -12.69
C LEU A 23 -6.55 5.53 -12.89
N GLN A 24 -7.22 5.18 -13.99
CA GLN A 24 -7.50 3.80 -14.35
C GLN A 24 -6.20 2.99 -14.51
N ALA A 25 -5.23 3.51 -15.27
CA ALA A 25 -3.94 2.86 -15.47
C ALA A 25 -3.17 2.63 -14.15
N ALA A 26 -3.27 3.58 -13.21
CA ALA A 26 -2.68 3.44 -11.87
C ALA A 26 -3.38 2.35 -11.04
N ALA A 27 -4.72 2.29 -11.06
CA ALA A 27 -5.47 1.25 -10.37
C ALA A 27 -5.15 -0.15 -10.95
N GLU A 28 -5.11 -0.29 -12.27
CA GLU A 28 -4.70 -1.52 -12.95
C GLU A 28 -3.24 -1.90 -12.65
N TRP A 29 -2.35 -0.92 -12.47
CA TRP A 29 -0.96 -1.18 -12.08
C TRP A 29 -0.87 -1.79 -10.68
N LEU A 30 -1.62 -1.25 -9.72
CA LEU A 30 -1.70 -1.81 -8.36
C LEU A 30 -2.37 -3.18 -8.35
N ALA A 31 -3.38 -3.43 -9.20
CA ALA A 31 -3.98 -4.75 -9.35
C ALA A 31 -2.95 -5.78 -9.86
N ARG A 32 -2.17 -5.44 -10.89
CA ARG A 32 -1.05 -6.27 -11.36
C ARG A 32 0.01 -6.50 -10.27
N ALA A 33 0.30 -5.49 -9.47
CA ALA A 33 1.24 -5.58 -8.35
C ALA A 33 0.75 -6.55 -7.27
N GLN A 34 -0.56 -6.61 -7.02
CA GLN A 34 -1.18 -7.59 -6.12
C GLN A 34 -1.14 -9.00 -6.73
N ASP A 35 -1.51 -9.13 -8.01
CA ASP A 35 -1.51 -10.43 -8.71
C ASP A 35 -0.12 -11.06 -8.74
N ALA A 36 0.93 -10.25 -8.86
CA ALA A 36 2.32 -10.71 -8.88
C ALA A 36 2.80 -11.34 -7.57
N THR A 37 2.22 -11.00 -6.43
CA THR A 37 2.61 -11.58 -5.13
C THR A 37 1.89 -12.90 -4.86
N GLY A 38 0.68 -13.07 -5.41
CA GLY A 38 -0.17 -14.26 -5.23
C GLY A 38 -0.72 -14.48 -3.82
N CYS A 39 -0.33 -13.70 -2.81
CA CYS A 39 -0.72 -13.90 -1.41
C CYS A 39 -1.85 -12.99 -0.93
N GLY A 40 -2.26 -12.02 -1.74
CA GLY A 40 -3.28 -11.02 -1.40
C GLY A 40 -2.70 -9.65 -1.04
N GLY A 41 -1.44 -9.60 -0.60
CA GLY A 41 -0.66 -8.37 -0.41
C GLY A 41 -0.16 -7.76 -1.73
N VAL A 42 0.29 -6.52 -1.70
CA VAL A 42 0.81 -5.79 -2.85
C VAL A 42 2.34 -5.71 -2.79
N SER A 43 3.00 -5.89 -3.94
CA SER A 43 4.46 -5.73 -4.06
C SER A 43 4.93 -4.37 -3.52
N ALA A 44 6.08 -4.35 -2.83
CA ALA A 44 6.69 -3.10 -2.34
C ALA A 44 7.05 -2.12 -3.47
N ASN A 45 7.59 -2.65 -4.56
CA ASN A 45 8.06 -1.87 -5.69
C ASN A 45 8.17 -2.74 -6.97
N TYR A 46 8.51 -2.09 -8.07
CA TYR A 46 8.85 -2.74 -9.33
C TYR A 46 10.23 -2.26 -9.78
N ASP A 47 11.17 -3.19 -9.95
CA ASP A 47 12.47 -2.91 -10.55
C ASP A 47 12.30 -2.83 -12.07
N ALA A 48 12.41 -1.64 -12.63
CA ALA A 48 12.21 -1.41 -14.07
C ALA A 48 13.33 -2.01 -14.93
N VAL A 49 14.54 -2.17 -14.39
CA VAL A 49 15.69 -2.73 -15.11
C VAL A 49 15.57 -4.24 -15.17
N LYS A 50 15.28 -4.88 -14.04
CA LYS A 50 15.08 -6.34 -13.95
C LYS A 50 13.71 -6.78 -14.44
N ARG A 51 12.77 -5.84 -14.54
CA ARG A 51 11.35 -6.07 -14.89
C ARG A 51 10.68 -7.03 -13.91
N GLN A 52 10.89 -6.79 -12.62
CA GLN A 52 10.49 -7.70 -11.54
C GLN A 52 9.74 -6.95 -10.45
N TRP A 53 8.68 -7.59 -9.96
CA TRP A 53 8.01 -7.19 -8.73
C TRP A 53 8.80 -7.70 -7.52
N ALA A 54 8.89 -6.87 -6.48
CA ALA A 54 9.41 -7.29 -5.18
C ALA A 54 8.40 -8.17 -4.42
N GLY A 55 8.79 -8.63 -3.23
CA GLY A 55 7.86 -9.30 -2.32
C GLY A 55 6.72 -8.38 -1.87
N ALA A 56 5.63 -8.99 -1.41
CA ALA A 56 4.54 -8.25 -0.76
C ALA A 56 5.06 -7.47 0.44
N TYR A 57 4.53 -6.27 0.68
CA TYR A 57 4.92 -5.45 1.82
C TYR A 57 3.69 -4.95 2.60
N PRO A 58 3.58 -5.22 3.92
CA PRO A 58 2.37 -4.87 4.67
C PRO A 58 2.07 -3.37 4.68
N GLU A 59 3.07 -2.53 4.90
CA GLU A 59 2.89 -1.08 4.87
C GLU A 59 2.24 -0.59 3.56
N THR A 60 2.73 -1.07 2.41
CA THR A 60 2.23 -0.62 1.12
C THR A 60 0.83 -1.13 0.84
N THR A 61 0.57 -2.36 1.25
CA THR A 61 -0.75 -2.99 1.14
C THR A 61 -1.78 -2.25 1.99
N GLY A 62 -1.43 -1.92 3.23
CA GLY A 62 -2.25 -1.19 4.19
C GLY A 62 -2.87 0.10 3.64
N TYR A 63 -2.04 0.98 3.06
CA TYR A 63 -2.54 2.25 2.52
C TYR A 63 -3.20 2.10 1.14
N ILE A 64 -3.02 0.97 0.44
CA ILE A 64 -3.72 0.69 -0.83
C ILE A 64 -5.17 0.28 -0.57
N ILE A 65 -5.47 -0.41 0.53
CA ILE A 65 -6.84 -0.81 0.90
C ILE A 65 -7.85 0.35 0.79
N PRO A 66 -7.69 1.50 1.51
CA PRO A 66 -8.62 2.62 1.40
C PRO A 66 -8.62 3.25 0.01
N THR A 67 -7.50 3.17 -0.72
CA THR A 67 -7.39 3.67 -2.10
C THR A 67 -8.27 2.86 -3.05
N PHE A 68 -8.22 1.53 -2.97
CA PHE A 68 -9.04 0.64 -3.79
C PHE A 68 -10.52 0.69 -3.43
N LEU A 69 -10.86 0.81 -2.15
CA LEU A 69 -12.26 1.00 -1.73
C LEU A 69 -12.85 2.28 -2.34
N ARG A 70 -12.13 3.41 -2.24
CA ARG A 70 -12.57 4.68 -2.86
C ARG A 70 -12.62 4.60 -4.38
N TYR A 71 -11.66 3.91 -5.00
CA TYR A 71 -11.65 3.74 -6.46
C TYR A 71 -12.80 2.86 -6.93
N ALA A 72 -13.18 1.82 -6.18
CA ALA A 72 -14.36 1.01 -6.47
C ALA A 72 -15.64 1.85 -6.44
N ASP A 73 -15.80 2.70 -5.42
CA ASP A 73 -16.95 3.61 -5.31
C ASP A 73 -16.97 4.63 -6.46
N PHE A 74 -15.81 5.17 -6.85
CA PHE A 74 -15.68 6.13 -7.95
C PHE A 74 -15.95 5.51 -9.33
N SER A 75 -15.41 4.33 -9.59
CA SER A 75 -15.45 3.69 -10.91
C SER A 75 -16.68 2.79 -11.10
N GLY A 76 -17.34 2.38 -10.02
CA GLY A 76 -18.37 1.34 -10.05
C GLY A 76 -17.84 -0.07 -10.27
N ASN A 77 -16.52 -0.27 -10.38
CA ASN A 77 -15.94 -1.59 -10.56
C ASN A 77 -15.68 -2.28 -9.22
N ASN A 78 -16.54 -3.24 -8.87
CA ASN A 78 -16.48 -4.00 -7.63
C ASN A 78 -15.22 -4.88 -7.48
N GLU A 79 -14.50 -5.19 -8.55
CA GLU A 79 -13.25 -5.96 -8.46
C GLU A 79 -12.25 -5.31 -7.49
N TYR A 80 -12.17 -3.96 -7.48
CA TYR A 80 -11.26 -3.24 -6.59
C TYR A 80 -11.69 -3.32 -5.13
N ARG A 81 -12.99 -3.39 -4.86
CA ARG A 81 -13.50 -3.66 -3.50
C ARG A 81 -13.07 -5.05 -3.04
N GLU A 82 -13.26 -6.08 -3.87
CA GLU A 82 -12.85 -7.45 -3.55
C GLU A 82 -11.34 -7.56 -3.31
N ARG A 83 -10.54 -6.91 -4.15
CA ARG A 83 -9.08 -6.81 -3.98
C ARG A 83 -8.70 -6.18 -2.65
N ALA A 84 -9.35 -5.08 -2.27
CA ALA A 84 -9.11 -4.41 -0.99
C ALA A 84 -9.47 -5.29 0.22
N LEU A 85 -10.56 -6.05 0.15
CA LEU A 85 -10.94 -6.97 1.21
C LEU A 85 -9.99 -8.17 1.32
N ARG A 86 -9.45 -8.67 0.19
CA ARG A 86 -8.38 -9.67 0.20
C ARG A 86 -7.10 -9.13 0.83
N MET A 87 -6.73 -7.88 0.56
CA MET A 87 -5.61 -7.22 1.22
C MET A 87 -5.83 -7.12 2.73
N ALA A 88 -6.99 -6.63 3.17
CA ALA A 88 -7.30 -6.48 4.60
C ALA A 88 -7.32 -7.83 5.33
N ALA A 89 -7.83 -8.89 4.69
CA ALA A 89 -7.78 -10.25 5.19
C ALA A 89 -6.33 -10.71 5.37
N TRP A 90 -5.51 -10.58 4.33
CA TRP A 90 -4.10 -10.94 4.36
C TRP A 90 -3.33 -10.17 5.44
N GLU A 91 -3.56 -8.87 5.60
CA GLU A 91 -2.98 -8.06 6.68
C GLU A 91 -3.33 -8.62 8.05
N SER A 92 -4.59 -9.00 8.25
CA SER A 92 -5.05 -9.59 9.52
C SER A 92 -4.33 -10.91 9.82
N ASP A 93 -4.11 -11.73 8.79
CA ASP A 93 -3.46 -13.04 8.91
C ASP A 93 -1.96 -12.93 9.25
N ILE A 94 -1.29 -11.85 8.84
CA ILE A 94 0.14 -11.62 9.07
C ILE A 94 0.44 -10.69 10.24
N GLN A 95 -0.57 -10.11 10.88
CA GLN A 95 -0.40 -9.23 12.03
C GLN A 95 0.38 -9.94 13.14
N LEU A 96 1.39 -9.27 13.70
CA LEU A 96 2.25 -9.88 14.71
C LEU A 96 1.46 -10.19 16.00
N PRO A 97 1.90 -11.16 16.82
CA PRO A 97 1.19 -11.53 18.04
C PRO A 97 0.97 -10.38 19.03
N ASP A 98 1.89 -9.41 19.07
CA ASP A 98 1.79 -8.22 19.92
C ASP A 98 0.86 -7.13 19.37
N GLY A 99 0.32 -7.31 18.15
CA GLY A 99 -0.61 -6.38 17.50
C GLY A 99 0.06 -5.45 16.48
N GLY A 100 1.39 -5.36 16.47
CA GLY A 100 2.13 -4.56 15.51
C GLY A 100 2.17 -5.17 14.11
N VAL A 101 2.62 -4.37 13.14
CA VAL A 101 2.84 -4.80 11.76
C VAL A 101 4.31 -4.77 11.42
N ARG A 102 4.80 -5.86 10.82
CA ARG A 102 6.22 -6.06 10.50
C ARG A 102 6.78 -5.00 9.53
N ALA A 103 8.05 -4.68 9.73
CA ALA A 103 8.90 -4.02 8.74
C ALA A 103 9.33 -4.98 7.61
N GLY A 104 9.69 -4.36 6.48
CA GLY A 104 10.23 -5.04 5.31
C GLY A 104 9.22 -5.92 4.58
N THR A 105 9.57 -6.28 3.35
CA THR A 105 8.85 -7.24 2.52
C THR A 105 8.75 -8.62 3.19
N MET A 106 7.85 -9.47 2.70
CA MET A 106 7.63 -10.79 3.30
C MET A 106 8.87 -11.69 3.35
N ASP A 107 9.85 -11.47 2.47
CA ASP A 107 11.16 -12.14 2.41
C ASP A 107 12.25 -11.48 3.27
N ALA A 108 11.95 -10.39 3.98
CA ALA A 108 12.91 -9.75 4.87
C ALA A 108 13.31 -10.67 6.03
N SER A 109 14.61 -10.71 6.33
CA SER A 109 15.21 -11.58 7.35
C SER A 109 14.85 -11.19 8.79
N GLN A 110 14.58 -9.90 9.01
CA GLN A 110 14.18 -9.37 10.32
C GLN A 110 12.67 -9.15 10.35
N ILE A 111 12.01 -9.75 11.33
CA ILE A 111 10.57 -9.59 11.59
C ILE A 111 10.42 -8.80 12.88
N VAL A 112 10.18 -7.50 12.76
CA VAL A 112 9.95 -6.60 13.89
C VAL A 112 8.82 -5.64 13.58
N PRO A 113 7.96 -5.28 14.55
CA PRO A 113 6.92 -4.29 14.35
C PRO A 113 7.52 -2.89 14.20
N THR A 114 6.86 -2.01 13.44
CA THR A 114 7.22 -0.58 13.39
C THR A 114 6.01 0.32 13.55
N ILE A 115 6.25 1.52 14.10
CA ILE A 115 5.22 2.55 14.29
C ILE A 115 4.57 2.90 12.96
N PHE A 116 5.40 3.20 11.95
CA PHE A 116 4.91 3.69 10.66
C PHE A 116 4.03 2.65 9.96
N ASN A 117 4.51 1.40 9.85
CA ASN A 117 3.78 0.34 9.17
C ASN A 117 2.46 0.03 9.88
N THR A 118 2.50 -0.08 11.20
CA THR A 118 1.29 -0.34 12.02
C THR A 118 0.26 0.78 11.82
N GLY A 119 0.71 2.04 11.80
CA GLY A 119 -0.17 3.18 11.52
C GLY A 119 -0.79 3.17 10.12
N GLN A 120 -0.02 2.81 9.08
CA GLN A 120 -0.55 2.73 7.71
C GLN A 120 -1.59 1.60 7.54
N VAL A 121 -1.30 0.41 8.08
CA VAL A 121 -2.21 -0.74 7.99
C VAL A 121 -3.48 -0.55 8.83
N LEU A 122 -3.40 0.17 9.95
CA LEU A 122 -4.57 0.54 10.76
C LEU A 122 -5.65 1.24 9.92
N PHE A 123 -5.29 2.15 9.01
CA PHE A 123 -6.27 2.77 8.11
C PHE A 123 -6.94 1.77 7.16
N GLY A 124 -6.20 0.75 6.72
CA GLY A 124 -6.71 -0.34 5.89
C GLY A 124 -7.79 -1.15 6.61
N TRP A 125 -7.49 -1.65 7.81
CA TRP A 125 -8.46 -2.40 8.60
C TRP A 125 -9.68 -1.57 8.98
N LEU A 126 -9.51 -0.31 9.39
CA LEU A 126 -10.64 0.57 9.70
C LEU A 126 -11.55 0.77 8.48
N SER A 127 -10.98 0.98 7.30
CA SER A 127 -11.76 1.16 6.06
C SER A 127 -12.49 -0.12 5.66
N ALA A 128 -11.84 -1.28 5.81
CA ALA A 128 -12.46 -2.58 5.54
C ALA A 128 -13.60 -2.89 6.54
N TRP A 129 -13.38 -2.62 7.83
CA TRP A 129 -14.40 -2.77 8.87
C TRP A 129 -15.60 -1.85 8.63
N GLN A 130 -15.39 -0.59 8.29
CA GLN A 130 -16.48 0.35 7.98
C GLN A 130 -17.38 -0.16 6.83
N GLN A 131 -16.78 -0.79 5.82
CA GLN A 131 -17.49 -1.31 4.65
C GLN A 131 -18.23 -2.64 4.90
N THR A 132 -17.74 -3.47 5.82
CA THR A 132 -18.18 -4.87 5.94
C THR A 132 -18.76 -5.23 7.30
N GLN A 133 -18.39 -4.49 8.34
CA GLN A 133 -18.62 -4.82 9.75
C GLN A 133 -18.03 -6.19 10.16
N ASP A 134 -17.08 -6.73 9.40
CA ASP A 134 -16.38 -7.99 9.74
C ASP A 134 -15.52 -7.79 11.01
N GLY A 135 -15.80 -8.61 12.02
CA GLY A 135 -15.14 -8.56 13.33
C GLY A 135 -13.62 -8.76 13.24
N ARG A 136 -13.12 -9.53 12.27
CA ARG A 136 -11.69 -9.74 12.06
C ARG A 136 -10.93 -8.42 11.88
N PHE A 137 -11.47 -7.52 11.04
CA PHE A 137 -10.82 -6.24 10.77
C PHE A 137 -10.87 -5.31 11.98
N ARG A 138 -11.99 -5.33 12.73
CA ARG A 138 -12.09 -4.60 13.99
C ARG A 138 -11.05 -5.08 14.99
N ASP A 139 -10.94 -6.38 15.17
CA ASP A 139 -10.04 -6.97 16.16
C ASP A 139 -8.58 -6.68 15.82
N SER A 140 -8.19 -6.79 14.54
CA SER A 140 -6.86 -6.38 14.09
C SER A 140 -6.59 -4.89 14.29
N ALA A 141 -7.56 -4.02 13.97
CA ALA A 141 -7.42 -2.58 14.19
C ALA A 141 -7.26 -2.23 15.68
N VAL A 142 -8.02 -2.88 16.57
CA VAL A 142 -7.92 -2.66 18.03
C VAL A 142 -6.54 -3.08 18.53
N ARG A 143 -6.05 -4.27 18.17
CA ARG A 143 -4.73 -4.74 18.59
C ARG A 143 -3.61 -3.82 18.13
N ALA A 144 -3.71 -3.30 16.91
CA ALA A 144 -2.74 -2.33 16.39
C ALA A 144 -2.81 -0.98 17.11
N ALA A 145 -4.01 -0.51 17.42
CA ALA A 145 -4.21 0.71 18.21
C ALA A 145 -3.62 0.57 19.61
N ASP A 146 -3.90 -0.54 20.29
CA ASP A 146 -3.38 -0.84 21.63
C ASP A 146 -1.84 -0.87 21.62
N TRP A 147 -1.24 -1.51 20.60
CA TRP A 147 0.21 -1.54 20.42
C TRP A 147 0.80 -0.15 20.20
N LEU A 148 0.17 0.68 19.35
CA LEU A 148 0.60 2.07 19.11
C LEU A 148 0.52 2.91 20.38
N VAL A 149 -0.57 2.82 21.15
CA VAL A 149 -0.74 3.54 22.42
C VAL A 149 0.30 3.10 23.45
N ALA A 150 0.56 1.80 23.58
CA ALA A 150 1.59 1.28 24.47
C ALA A 150 3.02 1.70 24.07
N ALA A 151 3.24 1.94 22.78
CA ALA A 151 4.52 2.41 22.26
C ALA A 151 4.72 3.94 22.44
N GLN A 152 3.64 4.70 22.62
CA GLN A 152 3.67 6.16 22.68
C GLN A 152 4.35 6.67 23.97
N ASP A 153 5.20 7.68 23.82
CA ASP A 153 5.83 8.37 24.95
C ASP A 153 4.81 9.29 25.65
N PRO A 154 5.04 9.70 26.91
CA PRO A 154 4.10 10.55 27.66
C PRO A 154 3.78 11.91 27.00
N ASP A 155 4.64 12.40 26.10
CA ASP A 155 4.43 13.63 25.35
C ASP A 155 3.66 13.44 24.03
N GLY A 156 3.20 12.22 23.77
CA GLY A 156 2.44 11.86 22.58
C GLY A 156 3.28 11.48 21.37
N ALA A 157 4.62 11.55 21.47
CA ALA A 157 5.48 11.16 20.36
C ALA A 157 5.76 9.65 20.33
N TRP A 158 6.27 9.18 19.19
CA TRP A 158 6.83 7.84 19.06
C TRP A 158 8.32 7.92 18.72
N ARG A 159 9.18 7.45 19.63
CA ARG A 159 10.64 7.44 19.46
C ARG A 159 11.26 6.04 19.44
N ARG A 160 10.44 5.01 19.63
CA ARG A 160 10.82 3.58 19.59
C ARG A 160 10.24 2.94 18.33
N PHE A 161 10.76 1.76 17.96
CA PHE A 161 10.26 0.95 16.84
C PHE A 161 10.30 1.66 15.48
N ALA A 162 11.39 2.38 15.22
CA ALA A 162 11.75 2.82 13.87
C ALA A 162 12.07 1.60 12.98
N SER A 163 11.96 1.78 11.67
CA SER A 163 12.32 0.71 10.72
C SER A 163 13.81 0.40 10.80
N PRO A 164 14.22 -0.88 10.80
CA PRO A 164 15.63 -1.26 10.68
C PRO A 164 16.15 -1.19 9.24
N PHE A 165 15.28 -0.88 8.26
CA PHE A 165 15.61 -0.84 6.83
C PHE A 165 15.75 0.59 6.27
N SER A 166 15.73 1.60 7.15
CA SER A 166 15.85 3.03 6.83
C SER A 166 17.18 3.61 7.26
#